data_AF-A0A920NTY1-F1
#
_entry.id   AF-A0A920NTY1-F1
#
_cell.length_a   1.000
_cell.length_b   1.000
_cell.length_c   1.000
_cell.angle_alpha   90.00
_cell.angle_beta   90.00
_cell.angle_gamma   90.00
#
_symmetry.space_group_name_H-M   'P 1'
#
loop_
_entity.id
_entity.type
_entity.pdbx_description
1 polymer ?
#
loop_
_entity_poly.entity_id
_entity_poly.type
_entity_poly.pdbx_seq_one_letter_code
_entity_poly.pdbx_strand_id
1 'polypeptide(L)' 'MYLGLSRRIHAGLLNANIDGQIIYSSEIIDYKVDQEQTDLHGNAKIHYTNMDLDAGFINVDWQSKC' A
#
# COMPACT_ATOMS: atom_id res chain seq x y z
N MET A 1 22.29 11.77 -8.44
CA MET A 1 21.47 11.15 -9.50
C MET A 1 21.12 9.74 -9.02
N TYR A 2 19.91 9.53 -8.48
CA TYR A 2 19.47 8.20 -8.05
C TYR A 2 18.56 7.62 -9.13
N LEU A 3 19.01 6.56 -9.80
CA LEU A 3 18.19 5.78 -10.73
C LEU A 3 17.35 4.80 -9.90
N GLY A 4 16.09 5.16 -9.62
CA GLY A 4 15.11 4.25 -9.02
C GLY A 4 14.60 3.26 -10.07
N LEU A 5 14.87 1.98 -9.88
CA LEU A 5 14.43 0.91 -10.78
C LEU A 5 12.92 0.68 -10.60
N SER A 6 12.08 1.24 -11.47
CA SER A 6 10.64 0.95 -11.45
C SER A 6 10.40 -0.43 -12.07
N ARG A 7 10.22 -1.44 -11.23
CA ARG A 7 9.76 -2.77 -11.67
C ARG A 7 8.24 -2.82 -11.56
N ARG A 8 7.58 -2.80 -12.72
CA ARG A 8 6.14 -3.02 -12.82
C ARG A 8 5.85 -4.52 -12.75
N ILE A 9 5.37 -5.00 -11.61
CA ILE A 9 4.95 -6.39 -11.44
C ILE A 9 3.55 -6.53 -12.06
N HIS A 10 3.41 -7.39 -13.07
CA HIS A 10 2.09 -7.81 -13.55
C HIS A 10 1.64 -9.00 -12.70
N ALA A 11 0.81 -8.74 -11.69
CA ALA A 11 0.13 -9.79 -10.95
C ALA A 11 -1.00 -10.35 -11.82
N GLY A 12 -0.82 -11.53 -12.39
CA GLY A 12 -1.92 -12.28 -12.99
C GLY A 12 -2.91 -12.64 -11.89
N LEU A 13 -4.13 -12.08 -11.97
CA LEU A 13 -5.39 -12.53 -11.36
C LEU A 13 -5.25 -13.45 -10.13
N LEU A 14 -4.57 -12.97 -9.09
CA LEU A 14 -4.93 -13.41 -7.74
C LEU A 14 -6.05 -12.46 -7.36
N ASN A 15 -7.30 -12.93 -7.51
CA ASN A 15 -8.39 -12.46 -6.66
C ASN A 15 -7.95 -12.79 -5.23
N ALA A 16 -7.06 -11.97 -4.68
CA ALA A 16 -6.72 -11.99 -3.28
C ALA A 16 -7.98 -11.49 -2.59
N ASN A 17 -8.89 -12.42 -2.35
CA ASN A 17 -10.00 -12.23 -1.45
C ASN A 17 -9.34 -11.78 -0.14
N ILE A 18 -9.46 -10.49 0.19
CA ILE A 18 -8.89 -9.93 1.42
C ILE A 18 -9.73 -10.53 2.56
N ASP A 19 -9.31 -11.67 3.08
CA ASP A 19 -10.01 -12.45 4.10
C ASP A 19 -9.46 -12.16 5.51
N GLY A 20 -8.94 -10.95 5.71
CA GLY A 20 -8.28 -10.57 6.94
C GLY A 20 -8.18 -9.06 7.13
N GLN A 21 -8.04 -8.65 8.39
CA GLN A 21 -7.84 -7.24 8.73
C GLN A 21 -6.44 -6.79 8.27
N ILE A 22 -6.39 -5.68 7.53
CA ILE A 22 -5.15 -4.97 7.24
C ILE A 22 -4.89 -3.98 8.38
N ILE A 23 -3.74 -4.10 9.03
CA ILE A 23 -3.29 -3.16 10.07
C ILE A 23 -2.15 -2.34 9.47
N TYR A 24 -2.28 -1.01 9.52
CA TYR A 24 -1.25 -0.12 9.02
C TYR A 24 -0.91 0.97 10.04
N SER A 25 0.32 1.46 9.97
CA SER A 25 0.81 2.56 10.79
C SER A 25 1.81 3.40 10.02
N SER A 26 1.93 4.66 10.37
CA SER A 26 2.88 5.61 9.79
C SER A 26 3.05 6.78 10.74
N GLU A 27 4.09 7.59 10.55
CA GLU A 27 4.22 8.86 11.28
C GLU A 27 3.11 9.84 10.89
N ILE A 28 2.77 9.91 9.60
CA ILE A 28 1.68 10.73 9.08
C ILE A 28 0.81 9.88 8.16
N ILE A 29 -0.51 9.99 8.33
CA ILE A 29 -1.51 9.34 7.49
C ILE A 29 -2.36 10.44 6.87
N ASP A 30 -2.29 10.59 5.54
CA ASP A 30 -3.04 11.58 4.78
C ASP A 30 -4.16 10.89 3.98
N TYR A 31 -5.41 11.24 4.29
CA TYR A 31 -6.60 10.68 3.66
C TYR A 31 -7.12 11.63 2.59
N LYS A 32 -6.95 11.23 1.32
CA LYS A 32 -7.42 11.98 0.14
C LYS A 32 -8.75 11.41 -0.31
N VAL A 33 -9.79 11.72 0.47
CA VAL A 33 -11.13 11.13 0.34
C VAL A 33 -11.74 11.37 -1.06
N ASP A 34 -11.51 12.55 -1.64
CA ASP A 34 -11.96 12.92 -2.98
C ASP A 34 -11.29 12.12 -4.10
N GLN A 35 -10.07 11.65 -3.85
CA GLN A 35 -9.27 10.86 -4.77
C GLN A 35 -9.31 9.37 -4.45
N GLU A 36 -10.01 8.98 -3.38
CA GLU A 36 -10.09 7.60 -2.89
C GLU A 36 -8.69 6.99 -2.66
N GLN A 37 -7.80 7.77 -2.04
CA GLN A 37 -6.42 7.38 -1.76
C GLN A 37 -6.01 7.66 -0.31
N THR A 38 -5.08 6.86 0.20
CA THR A 38 -4.37 7.12 1.46
C THR A 38 -2.88 7.12 1.22
N ASP A 39 -2.20 8.17 1.72
CA ASP A 39 -0.75 8.25 1.76
C ASP A 39 -0.23 8.02 3.19
N LEU A 40 0.73 7.11 3.33
CA LEU A 40 1.44 6.80 4.56
C LEU A 40 2.87 7.33 4.44
N HIS A 41 3.24 8.33 5.23
CA HIS A 41 4.57 8.94 5.24
C HIS A 41 5.33 8.64 6.52
N GLY A 42 6.61 8.26 6.37
CA GLY A 42 7.54 8.06 7.48
C GLY A 42 7.30 6.73 8.21
N ASN A 43 8.28 5.83 8.14
CA ASN A 43 8.25 4.51 8.80
C ASN A 43 6.91 3.78 8.62
N ALA A 44 6.40 3.78 7.38
CA ALA A 44 5.11 3.23 7.03
C ALA A 44 5.17 1.71 7.05
N LYS A 45 4.21 1.10 7.76
CA LYS A 45 4.13 -0.35 7.95
C LYS A 45 2.75 -0.86 7.62
N ILE A 46 2.68 -1.98 6.93
CA ILE A 46 1.46 -2.73 6.69
C ILE A 46 1.69 -4.18 7.14
N HIS A 47 0.76 -4.67 7.96
CA HIS A 47 0.66 -6.06 8.35
C HIS A 47 -0.62 -6.66 7.78
N TYR A 48 -0.50 -7.78 7.08
CA TYR A 48 -1.62 -8.58 6.60
C TYR A 48 -1.30 -10.06 6.71
N THR A 49 -2.02 -10.78 7.58
CA THR A 49 -1.87 -12.23 7.82
C THR A 49 -0.42 -12.68 8.06
N ASN A 50 0.29 -13.12 7.02
CA ASN A 50 1.69 -13.57 7.06
C ASN A 50 2.65 -12.67 6.26
N MET A 51 2.23 -11.43 5.97
CA MET A 51 2.99 -10.42 5.24
C MET A 51 3.22 -9.19 6.12
N ASP A 52 4.48 -8.75 6.15
CA ASP A 52 4.89 -7.45 6.66
C ASP A 52 5.54 -6.64 5.52
N LEU A 53 5.08 -5.41 5.33
CA LEU A 53 5.67 -4.42 4.43
C LEU A 53 6.16 -3.23 5.25
N ASP A 54 7.41 -2.82 5.02
CA ASP A 54 8.04 -1.65 5.65
C ASP A 54 8.61 -0.74 4.54
N ALA A 55 8.24 0.55 4.56
CA ALA A 55 8.71 1.52 3.60
C ALA A 55 8.72 2.95 4.18
N GLY A 56 9.54 3.83 3.57
CA GLY A 56 9.50 5.26 3.90
C GLY A 56 8.23 5.98 3.41
N PHE A 57 7.55 5.42 2.41
CA PHE A 57 6.30 5.94 1.84
C PHE A 57 5.48 4.80 1.24
N ILE A 58 4.17 4.78 1.49
CA ILE A 58 3.20 3.87 0.86
C ILE A 58 2.00 4.69 0.38
N ASN A 59 1.59 4.51 -0.87
CA ASN A 59 0.33 5.01 -1.40
C ASN A 59 -0.65 3.83 -1.55
N VAL A 60 -1.85 3.99 -1.03
CA VAL A 60 -2.93 3.00 -1.07
C VAL A 60 -4.08 3.58 -1.89
N ASP A 61 -4.38 2.95 -3.01
CA ASP A 61 -5.57 3.22 -3.81
C ASP A 61 -6.74 2.41 -3.25
N TRP A 62 -7.87 3.05 -2.93
CA TRP A 62 -9.05 2.36 -2.37
C TRP A 62 -9.83 1.63 -3.46
N GLN A 63 -9.68 2.04 -4.73
CA GLN A 63 -10.33 1.35 -5.83
C GLN A 63 -9.50 0.12 -6.23
N SER A 64 -9.98 -1.06 -5.87
CA SER A 64 -9.55 -2.27 -6.55
C SER A 64 -10.15 -2.27 -7.95
N LYS A 65 -9.34 -1.95 -8.98
CA LYS A 65 -9.73 -2.28 -10.36
C LYS A 65 -9.74 -3.81 -10.48
N CYS A 66 -10.94 -4.39 -10.33
CA CYS A 66 -11.21 -5.80 -10.61
C CYS A 66 -11.18 -6.07 -12.12
#